data_AF-A0A7I7SYB2-F1
#
_entry.id   AF-A0A7I7SYB2-F1
#
_cell.length_a   1.000
_cell.length_b   1.000
_cell.length_c   1.000
_cell.angle_alpha   90.00
_cell.angle_beta   90.00
_cell.angle_gamma   90.00
#
_symmetry.space_group_name_H-M   'P 1'
#
loop_
_entity.id
_entity.type
_entity.pdbx_description
1 polymer ?
#
loop_
_entity_poly.entity_id
_entity_poly.type
_entity_poly.pdbx_seq_one_letter_code
_entity_poly.pdbx_strand_id
1 'polypeptide(L)'
;MNQTLDEFAGETGAPRKRARRTRTPYAWLGAGALTLGIGAALVSGSAIANADTGQSGTSSGKAESSAASAKPRTAVAHSRPKAARTVAGPVRSASATASQRSNVSAGTARASATATVTDVADISQSAAPDGYGGTSYLPDNAVVVPGSAVRLSLQQIGQTQQLLQSTTWGAGNVAAGLASVVPQMFLAQAAWSLTTWQNSIEPAKAAVANTVGVPVAHQLAQLSLLGTLMLPTVAGMALDAATLTMPLVGLLGAPTAASEAKGLVGAAKTNGQVYAVRLMKTVYTTQQIVYISVNGGPVVPVLLDTGSSGLTIINKYVGQKDLGPPGEKGTSGYGDSTASVSYSYTKYSTKVDFGGGAVTAPFDVRVVDPSSEASYLNYSNAGVGVVGTLGIGVNTASGPTMTALLPGELKDGVLMYENIIGPYGLVVFGPNPLPSKGSISGGPIGDFQVKINDETPVPLRGNVDSGGVWGGLPDWVAGDAAQGSKLKPGTRVSVYTADGLILLYTYVIGPSKKSPDIYNSQTATSSRPNTGNIPFQLGPVYIDNGTPDRLGATHFDIW
;
A
#
# COMPACT_ATOMS: atom_id res chain seq x y z
N MET A 1 11.28 -3.12 -68.52
CA MET A 1 11.85 -4.31 -67.86
C MET A 1 10.76 -4.81 -66.92
N ASN A 2 9.81 -5.63 -67.39
CA ASN A 2 9.94 -7.07 -67.69
C ASN A 2 10.18 -7.85 -66.38
N GLN A 3 9.36 -8.83 -65.98
CA GLN A 3 8.32 -9.55 -66.73
C GLN A 3 7.20 -10.07 -65.79
N THR A 4 5.99 -10.23 -66.34
CA THR A 4 4.88 -11.01 -65.77
C THR A 4 5.13 -12.51 -65.89
N LEU A 5 4.42 -13.32 -65.09
CA LEU A 5 3.82 -14.57 -65.54
C LEU A 5 2.63 -14.95 -64.64
N ASP A 6 1.58 -15.47 -65.25
CA ASP A 6 0.25 -15.66 -64.66
C ASP A 6 -0.06 -17.10 -64.22
N GLU A 7 -1.03 -17.19 -63.31
CA GLU A 7 -2.15 -18.17 -63.28
C GLU A 7 -1.87 -19.70 -63.36
N PHE A 8 -2.36 -20.43 -62.35
CA PHE A 8 -3.18 -21.63 -62.59
C PHE A 8 -4.14 -21.91 -61.41
N ALA A 9 -5.40 -22.17 -61.71
CA ALA A 9 -6.46 -22.43 -60.74
C ALA A 9 -6.56 -23.91 -60.32
N GLY A 10 -7.20 -24.17 -59.17
CA GLY A 10 -7.46 -25.53 -58.70
C GLY A 10 -8.29 -25.62 -57.42
N GLU A 11 -9.62 -25.49 -57.52
CA GLU A 11 -10.54 -25.83 -56.43
C GLU A 11 -10.63 -27.36 -56.25
N THR A 12 -10.43 -27.85 -55.02
CA THR A 12 -11.05 -29.10 -54.53
C THR A 12 -11.48 -28.91 -53.07
N GLY A 13 -12.66 -29.44 -52.70
CA GLY A 13 -13.39 -28.95 -51.53
C GLY A 13 -13.41 -29.86 -50.29
N ALA A 14 -13.72 -29.22 -49.15
CA ALA A 14 -14.29 -29.78 -47.91
C ALA A 14 -13.40 -30.74 -47.05
N PRO A 15 -13.68 -30.90 -45.73
CA PRO A 15 -14.83 -30.40 -44.96
C PRO A 15 -14.50 -29.51 -43.73
N ARG A 16 -15.50 -28.72 -43.33
CA ARG A 16 -15.51 -27.95 -42.06
C ARG A 16 -15.41 -28.87 -40.83
N LYS A 17 -14.28 -28.85 -40.11
CA LYS A 17 -14.21 -29.43 -38.76
C LYS A 17 -14.91 -28.50 -37.75
N ARG A 18 -16.06 -28.92 -37.23
CA ARG A 18 -16.72 -28.28 -36.07
C ARG A 18 -15.79 -28.35 -34.85
N ALA A 19 -15.31 -27.21 -34.36
CA ALA A 19 -14.61 -27.13 -33.08
C ALA A 19 -15.59 -27.45 -31.93
N ARG A 20 -15.50 -28.66 -31.39
CA ARG A 20 -16.34 -29.14 -30.29
C ARG A 20 -15.83 -28.52 -28.98
N ARG A 21 -16.55 -27.55 -28.42
CA ARG A 21 -16.25 -26.94 -27.10
C ARG A 21 -16.20 -28.03 -26.02
N THR A 22 -15.00 -28.42 -25.60
CA THR A 22 -14.78 -29.18 -24.37
C THR A 22 -14.84 -28.23 -23.18
N ARG A 23 -15.87 -28.37 -22.35
CA ARG A 23 -15.93 -27.72 -21.02
C ARG A 23 -15.14 -28.59 -20.04
N THR A 24 -14.05 -28.08 -19.49
CA THR A 24 -13.27 -28.70 -18.41
C THR A 24 -13.81 -28.27 -17.03
N PRO A 25 -14.39 -29.16 -16.22
CA PRO A 25 -15.13 -28.76 -15.01
C PRO A 25 -14.39 -29.07 -13.70
N TYR A 26 -13.12 -28.66 -13.54
CA TYR A 26 -12.32 -28.97 -12.33
C TYR A 26 -11.45 -27.83 -11.77
N ALA A 27 -11.79 -26.56 -12.02
CA ALA A 27 -11.06 -25.42 -11.46
C ALA A 27 -11.42 -25.10 -9.98
N TRP A 28 -12.58 -25.54 -9.49
CA TRP A 28 -13.14 -25.08 -8.21
C TRP A 28 -12.64 -25.80 -6.95
N LEU A 29 -11.86 -26.89 -7.07
CA LEU A 29 -11.33 -27.63 -5.92
C LEU A 29 -9.92 -27.17 -5.50
N GLY A 30 -9.20 -26.42 -6.34
CA GLY A 30 -7.83 -25.97 -6.03
C GLY A 30 -7.75 -24.84 -4.99
N ALA A 31 -8.74 -23.95 -4.94
CA ALA A 31 -8.74 -22.77 -4.06
C ALA A 31 -9.15 -23.08 -2.60
N GLY A 32 -9.89 -24.18 -2.37
CA GLY A 32 -10.36 -24.55 -1.02
C GLY A 32 -9.25 -25.12 -0.12
N ALA A 33 -8.35 -25.92 -0.69
CA ALA A 33 -7.34 -26.66 0.09
C ALA A 33 -6.25 -25.76 0.70
N LEU A 34 -5.81 -24.73 -0.02
CA LEU A 34 -4.79 -23.77 0.47
C LEU A 34 -5.32 -22.91 1.61
N THR A 35 -6.58 -22.46 1.53
CA THR A 35 -7.20 -21.59 2.54
C THR A 35 -7.50 -22.35 3.85
N LEU A 36 -7.90 -23.62 3.77
CA LEU A 36 -8.10 -24.49 4.95
C LEU A 36 -6.78 -24.94 5.59
N GLY A 37 -5.74 -25.23 4.79
CA GLY A 37 -4.43 -25.67 5.29
C GLY A 37 -3.73 -24.62 6.16
N ILE A 38 -3.84 -23.33 5.81
CA ILE A 38 -3.25 -22.23 6.58
C ILE A 38 -4.07 -21.92 7.84
N GLY A 39 -5.40 -22.00 7.76
CA GLY A 39 -6.29 -21.78 8.91
C GLY A 39 -6.07 -22.77 10.06
N ALA A 40 -5.85 -24.06 9.75
CA ALA A 40 -5.59 -25.07 10.77
C ALA A 40 -4.21 -24.91 11.45
N ALA A 41 -3.18 -24.48 10.72
CA ALA A 41 -1.83 -24.33 11.24
C ALA A 41 -1.69 -23.20 12.29
N LEU A 42 -2.42 -22.09 12.11
CA LEU A 42 -2.38 -20.94 13.03
C LEU A 42 -3.15 -21.19 14.35
N VAL A 43 -4.10 -22.12 14.38
CA VAL A 43 -4.92 -22.41 15.58
C VAL A 43 -4.20 -23.36 16.55
N SER A 44 -3.21 -24.14 16.11
CA SER A 44 -2.53 -25.15 16.93
C SER A 44 -1.29 -24.66 17.69
N GLY A 45 -0.98 -23.36 17.65
CA GLY A 45 0.40 -22.86 17.87
C GLY A 45 0.66 -21.91 19.04
N SER A 46 -0.16 -21.85 20.09
CA SER A 46 0.06 -20.95 21.25
C SER A 46 -0.34 -21.55 22.60
N ALA A 47 0.44 -22.51 23.10
CA ALA A 47 0.38 -22.89 24.51
C ALA A 47 1.17 -21.87 25.35
N ILE A 48 0.47 -21.08 26.16
CA ILE A 48 1.10 -20.09 27.06
C ILE A 48 1.85 -20.84 28.18
N ALA A 49 3.18 -20.75 28.18
CA ALA A 49 4.00 -21.23 29.28
C ALA A 49 3.94 -20.24 30.45
N ASN A 50 2.99 -20.43 31.37
CA ASN A 50 2.96 -19.68 32.63
C ASN A 50 4.01 -20.25 33.59
N ALA A 51 5.07 -19.48 33.88
CA ALA A 51 6.11 -19.88 34.82
C ALA A 51 5.71 -19.47 36.25
N ASP A 52 5.02 -20.37 36.95
CA ASP A 52 4.64 -20.15 38.35
C ASP A 52 5.78 -20.55 39.31
N THR A 53 6.27 -19.60 40.08
CA THR A 53 7.26 -19.83 41.15
C THR A 53 6.53 -20.36 42.39
N GLY A 54 6.27 -21.67 42.38
CA GLY A 54 5.28 -22.28 43.27
C GLY A 54 5.65 -22.39 44.76
N GLN A 55 4.70 -22.93 45.52
CA GLN A 55 4.93 -23.44 46.87
C GLN A 55 4.09 -24.71 47.15
N SER A 56 4.47 -25.45 48.18
CA SER A 56 4.19 -26.87 48.42
C SER A 56 2.79 -27.22 48.96
N GLY A 57 2.23 -28.38 48.56
CA GLY A 57 1.06 -28.99 49.19
C GLY A 57 0.73 -30.43 48.73
N THR A 58 1.08 -31.43 49.54
CA THR A 58 0.76 -32.88 49.44
C THR A 58 -0.70 -33.20 49.06
N SER A 59 -1.02 -34.21 48.23
CA SER A 59 -1.12 -35.62 48.68
C SER A 59 -1.58 -36.64 47.59
N SER A 60 -1.00 -37.85 47.66
CA SER A 60 -1.56 -39.20 47.31
C SER A 60 -2.43 -39.47 46.06
N GLY A 61 -1.97 -40.39 45.19
CA GLY A 61 -2.79 -41.17 44.24
C GLY A 61 -1.98 -42.25 43.50
N LYS A 62 -2.35 -43.53 43.60
CA LYS A 62 -1.64 -44.72 43.02
C LYS A 62 -1.85 -44.83 41.49
N ALA A 63 -0.83 -45.21 40.70
CA ALA A 63 -0.58 -46.54 40.07
C ALA A 63 -1.64 -46.99 39.03
N GLU A 64 -1.35 -47.66 37.90
CA GLU A 64 -0.30 -48.66 37.66
C GLU A 64 0.06 -48.85 36.15
N SER A 65 1.35 -49.08 35.89
CA SER A 65 1.98 -50.00 34.90
C SER A 65 1.62 -50.06 33.39
N SER A 66 2.64 -49.87 32.55
CA SER A 66 3.28 -50.98 31.79
C SER A 66 4.66 -50.56 31.23
N ALA A 67 5.61 -51.51 31.20
CA ALA A 67 7.01 -51.32 30.75
C ALA A 67 7.22 -51.92 29.34
N ALA A 68 8.23 -51.57 28.55
CA ALA A 68 9.65 -51.94 28.70
C ALA A 68 10.58 -50.92 27.98
N SER A 69 11.60 -50.35 28.62
CA SER A 69 12.95 -50.89 28.85
C SER A 69 13.85 -51.07 27.62
N ALA A 70 14.75 -50.10 27.42
CA ALA A 70 16.15 -50.33 27.05
C ALA A 70 17.04 -49.34 27.83
N LYS A 71 18.13 -49.82 28.45
CA LYS A 71 19.00 -49.06 29.38
C LYS A 71 20.33 -48.62 28.74
N PRO A 72 21.14 -47.76 29.39
CA PRO A 72 21.95 -46.75 28.70
C PRO A 72 23.46 -47.06 28.67
N ARG A 73 24.24 -46.12 28.12
CA ARG A 73 25.66 -45.96 28.46
C ARG A 73 25.92 -44.64 29.19
N THR A 74 26.58 -44.77 30.33
CA THR A 74 27.06 -43.71 31.22
C THR A 74 28.39 -43.13 30.76
N ALA A 75 28.62 -41.83 30.95
CA ALA A 75 29.96 -41.25 31.06
C ALA A 75 29.99 -40.12 32.10
N VAL A 76 31.06 -40.10 32.89
CA VAL A 76 31.31 -39.27 34.08
C VAL A 76 32.83 -38.98 34.01
N ALA A 77 33.37 -37.81 34.37
CA ALA A 77 32.90 -36.80 35.32
C ALA A 77 33.54 -35.41 35.06
N HIS A 78 33.27 -34.45 35.97
CA HIS A 78 34.16 -33.32 36.34
C HIS A 78 34.27 -32.14 35.33
N SER A 79 34.54 -30.88 35.72
CA SER A 79 34.62 -30.29 37.08
C SER A 79 34.55 -28.74 37.10
N ARG A 80 33.74 -28.23 38.03
CA ARG A 80 33.87 -26.97 38.82
C ARG A 80 33.90 -25.58 38.13
N PRO A 81 33.47 -24.51 38.86
CA PRO A 81 33.22 -23.18 38.30
C PRO A 81 34.30 -22.14 38.70
N LYS A 82 34.13 -20.91 38.23
CA LYS A 82 34.69 -19.72 38.89
C LYS A 82 33.58 -18.66 39.02
N ALA A 83 33.39 -18.15 40.24
CA ALA A 83 32.33 -17.21 40.58
C ALA A 83 32.86 -16.02 41.38
N ALA A 84 32.02 -14.99 41.47
CA ALA A 84 32.08 -13.85 42.40
C ALA A 84 33.18 -12.78 42.19
N ARG A 85 32.72 -11.53 41.96
CA ARG A 85 32.58 -10.62 43.11
C ARG A 85 31.43 -9.63 42.94
N THR A 86 30.55 -9.64 43.92
CA THR A 86 29.53 -8.62 44.19
C THR A 86 30.16 -7.43 44.92
N VAL A 87 29.70 -6.21 44.65
CA VAL A 87 29.62 -5.14 45.66
C VAL A 87 28.29 -4.41 45.43
N ALA A 88 27.52 -4.24 46.51
CA ALA A 88 26.25 -3.53 46.51
C ALA A 88 26.43 -2.08 47.01
N GLY A 89 25.49 -1.20 46.67
CA GLY A 89 25.31 0.07 47.39
C GLY A 89 24.38 1.05 46.66
N PRO A 90 23.22 1.44 47.25
CA PRO A 90 22.22 2.29 46.58
C PRO A 90 22.35 3.77 47.00
N VAL A 91 21.48 4.66 46.48
CA VAL A 91 20.61 5.57 47.29
C VAL A 91 19.83 6.62 46.45
N ARG A 92 18.50 6.66 46.71
CA ARG A 92 17.50 7.76 46.59
C ARG A 92 17.11 8.41 45.25
N SER A 93 15.80 8.28 45.00
CA SER A 93 14.91 9.26 44.36
C SER A 93 14.77 10.56 45.18
N ALA A 94 14.45 11.67 44.51
CA ALA A 94 13.77 12.83 45.10
C ALA A 94 12.96 13.59 44.03
N SER A 95 11.80 14.13 44.40
CA SER A 95 10.84 14.80 43.51
C SER A 95 10.27 16.07 44.15
N ALA A 96 10.35 17.20 43.44
CA ALA A 96 9.57 18.44 43.64
C ALA A 96 9.70 19.26 42.33
N THR A 97 8.70 19.77 41.62
CA THR A 97 7.41 20.44 41.93
C THR A 97 7.56 21.96 42.19
N ALA A 98 6.79 22.75 41.41
CA ALA A 98 6.31 24.13 41.62
C ALA A 98 7.19 25.37 41.27
N SER A 99 6.77 26.02 40.17
CA SER A 99 6.20 27.40 40.16
C SER A 99 7.05 28.67 40.00
N GLN A 100 6.84 29.29 38.82
CA GLN A 100 6.37 30.68 38.58
C GLN A 100 7.26 31.94 38.73
N ARG A 101 6.99 32.87 37.78
CA ARG A 101 7.13 34.35 37.77
C ARG A 101 8.49 35.01 37.51
N SER A 102 8.70 35.26 36.21
CA SER A 102 8.93 36.61 35.62
C SER A 102 9.21 37.81 36.54
N ASN A 103 10.30 38.54 36.28
CA ASN A 103 10.20 39.98 36.01
C ASN A 103 11.41 40.56 35.24
N VAL A 104 11.20 41.75 34.66
CA VAL A 104 12.03 42.42 33.64
C VAL A 104 13.00 43.46 34.25
N SER A 105 14.21 43.59 33.70
CA SER A 105 14.88 44.91 33.45
C SER A 105 16.21 44.75 32.69
N ALA A 106 16.57 45.75 31.89
CA ALA A 106 17.72 45.76 30.98
C ALA A 106 18.88 46.64 31.51
N GLY A 107 20.11 46.46 31.01
CA GLY A 107 21.26 47.26 31.45
C GLY A 107 22.64 46.95 30.84
N THR A 108 22.79 47.08 29.51
CA THR A 108 24.04 47.45 28.79
C THR A 108 25.41 46.85 29.14
N ALA A 109 25.89 46.02 28.20
CA ALA A 109 27.19 46.11 27.50
C ALA A 109 28.55 45.99 28.25
N ARG A 110 29.27 44.88 27.94
CA ARG A 110 30.66 44.97 27.47
C ARG A 110 30.97 43.85 26.46
N ALA A 111 31.65 44.18 25.37
CA ALA A 111 31.89 43.27 24.26
C ALA A 111 33.04 42.27 24.50
N SER A 112 32.90 41.07 23.94
CA SER A 112 33.99 40.20 23.50
C SER A 112 33.45 39.34 22.35
N ALA A 113 34.27 39.14 21.32
CA ALA A 113 33.79 38.81 19.98
C ALA A 113 33.90 37.31 19.62
N THR A 114 33.25 36.98 18.48
CA THR A 114 33.59 35.88 17.57
C THR A 114 33.03 34.49 17.88
N ALA A 115 31.81 34.24 17.39
CA ALA A 115 31.50 33.13 16.48
C ALA A 115 30.06 33.30 15.96
N THR A 116 29.88 34.02 14.84
CA THR A 116 28.55 34.24 14.25
C THR A 116 28.06 32.96 13.59
N VAL A 117 27.06 32.32 14.19
CA VAL A 117 26.18 31.40 13.46
C VAL A 117 25.35 32.26 12.52
N THR A 118 25.63 32.21 11.22
CA THR A 118 24.83 32.94 10.23
C THR A 118 23.43 32.33 10.16
N ASP A 119 22.41 33.19 10.15
CA ASP A 119 21.01 32.78 10.20
C ASP A 119 20.63 31.80 9.08
N VAL A 120 19.74 30.86 9.43
CA VAL A 120 18.98 30.09 8.43
C VAL A 120 18.06 31.06 7.70
N ALA A 121 18.43 31.40 6.47
CA ALA A 121 17.65 32.33 5.66
C ALA A 121 16.23 31.78 5.43
N ASP A 122 15.24 32.64 5.65
CA ASP A 122 13.82 32.37 5.43
C ASP A 122 13.57 31.99 3.96
N ILE A 123 13.23 30.73 3.71
CA ILE A 123 13.05 30.16 2.36
C ILE A 123 11.70 30.59 1.73
N SER A 124 10.95 31.48 2.39
CA SER A 124 9.60 31.89 1.97
C SER A 124 9.55 32.90 0.81
N GLN A 125 10.69 33.39 0.29
CA GLN A 125 10.73 34.49 -0.70
C GLN A 125 11.57 34.20 -1.95
N SER A 126 11.04 33.35 -2.84
CA SER A 126 11.04 33.54 -4.31
C SER A 126 10.57 32.28 -5.07
N ALA A 127 9.46 31.67 -4.63
CA ALA A 127 8.74 30.71 -5.46
C ALA A 127 7.55 31.42 -6.14
N ALA A 128 7.27 31.07 -7.40
CA ALA A 128 5.93 31.29 -7.97
C ALA A 128 4.88 30.59 -7.08
N PRO A 129 3.58 30.95 -7.12
CA PRO A 129 2.57 30.24 -6.36
C PRO A 129 2.50 28.77 -6.83
N ASP A 130 3.19 27.91 -6.09
CA ASP A 130 3.25 26.47 -6.31
C ASP A 130 1.84 25.90 -6.28
N GLY A 131 1.39 25.26 -7.37
CA GLY A 131 0.14 24.47 -7.43
C GLY A 131 0.15 23.19 -6.56
N TYR A 132 1.05 23.16 -5.57
CA TYR A 132 1.35 22.11 -4.59
C TYR A 132 1.57 22.74 -3.19
N GLY A 133 1.08 23.96 -2.97
CA GLY A 133 1.10 24.63 -1.67
C GLY A 133 0.15 24.00 -0.65
N GLY A 134 -0.10 24.70 0.47
CA GLY A 134 -0.95 24.24 1.58
C GLY A 134 -2.46 24.13 1.28
N THR A 135 -2.84 23.98 0.01
CA THR A 135 -4.23 23.83 -0.45
C THR A 135 -4.49 22.36 -0.75
N SER A 136 -5.15 21.64 0.15
CA SER A 136 -5.55 20.24 -0.06
C SER A 136 -6.41 20.07 -1.32
N TYR A 137 -5.98 19.20 -2.24
CA TYR A 137 -6.78 18.73 -3.38
C TYR A 137 -7.51 17.40 -3.15
N LEU A 138 -7.43 16.82 -1.95
CA LEU A 138 -8.17 15.60 -1.60
C LEU A 138 -9.68 15.87 -1.51
N PRO A 139 -10.54 14.91 -1.91
CA PRO A 139 -11.99 15.12 -1.95
C PRO A 139 -12.56 15.18 -0.54
N ASP A 140 -13.55 16.05 -0.28
CA ASP A 140 -14.12 16.27 1.05
C ASP A 140 -14.70 14.99 1.67
N ASN A 141 -13.92 14.45 2.60
CA ASN A 141 -14.17 13.23 3.32
C ASN A 141 -13.68 13.41 4.76
N ALA A 142 -14.40 12.83 5.71
CA ALA A 142 -14.00 12.83 7.11
C ALA A 142 -12.59 12.22 7.29
N VAL A 143 -11.84 12.75 8.28
CA VAL A 143 -10.59 12.13 8.77
C VAL A 143 -10.84 10.65 9.00
N VAL A 144 -10.02 9.79 8.39
CA VAL A 144 -10.28 8.37 8.49
C VAL A 144 -9.94 7.89 9.90
N VAL A 145 -10.90 7.21 10.51
CA VAL A 145 -10.72 6.55 11.81
C VAL A 145 -10.51 5.06 11.52
N PRO A 146 -9.31 4.50 11.72
CA PRO A 146 -9.02 3.10 11.41
C PRO A 146 -10.03 2.13 12.05
N GLY A 147 -10.51 1.16 11.25
CA GLY A 147 -11.52 0.19 11.69
C GLY A 147 -12.91 0.80 11.96
N SER A 148 -13.21 2.00 11.46
CA SER A 148 -14.57 2.57 11.49
C SER A 148 -15.49 1.95 10.45
N ALA A 149 -14.99 1.68 9.24
CA ALA A 149 -15.71 0.98 8.20
C ALA A 149 -15.98 -0.48 8.62
N VAL A 150 -15.04 -1.13 9.30
CA VAL A 150 -15.25 -2.46 9.87
C VAL A 150 -16.34 -2.49 10.95
N ARG A 151 -16.40 -1.48 11.84
CA ARG A 151 -17.51 -1.38 12.80
C ARG A 151 -18.87 -1.20 12.11
N LEU A 152 -18.93 -0.41 11.05
CA LEU A 152 -20.14 -0.25 10.25
C LEU A 152 -20.53 -1.55 9.53
N SER A 153 -19.56 -2.29 8.99
CA SER A 153 -19.75 -3.61 8.40
C SER A 153 -20.31 -4.62 9.42
N LEU A 154 -19.74 -4.69 10.62
CA LEU A 154 -20.22 -5.53 11.72
C LEU A 154 -21.66 -5.17 12.13
N GLN A 155 -22.01 -3.88 12.18
CA GLN A 155 -23.39 -3.44 12.43
C GLN A 155 -24.34 -3.89 11.31
N GLN A 156 -23.95 -3.75 10.04
CA GLN A 156 -24.76 -4.17 8.89
C GLN A 156 -24.94 -5.69 8.81
N ILE A 157 -23.92 -6.46 9.20
CA ILE A 157 -24.04 -7.92 9.39
C ILE A 157 -25.06 -8.22 10.48
N GLY A 158 -24.95 -7.61 11.66
CA GLY A 158 -25.91 -7.79 12.76
C GLY A 158 -27.35 -7.43 12.38
N GLN A 159 -27.54 -6.32 11.67
CA GLN A 159 -28.85 -5.92 11.11
C GLN A 159 -29.39 -6.97 10.13
N THR A 160 -28.55 -7.51 9.24
CA THR A 160 -28.93 -8.58 8.31
C THR A 160 -29.37 -9.84 9.07
N GLN A 161 -28.63 -10.24 10.11
CA GLN A 161 -28.96 -11.41 10.93
C GLN A 161 -30.29 -11.23 11.66
N GLN A 162 -30.54 -10.05 12.23
CA GLN A 162 -31.80 -9.71 12.90
C GLN A 162 -33.00 -9.65 11.93
N LEU A 163 -32.82 -9.04 10.75
CA LEU A 163 -33.83 -9.00 9.69
C LEU A 163 -34.23 -10.42 9.27
N LEU A 164 -33.27 -11.25 8.89
CA LEU A 164 -33.52 -12.64 8.50
C LEU A 164 -34.17 -13.45 9.63
N GLN A 165 -33.74 -13.30 10.88
CA GLN A 165 -34.30 -14.04 12.01
C GLN A 165 -35.76 -13.61 12.30
N SER A 166 -36.03 -12.31 12.33
CA SER A 166 -37.37 -11.77 12.63
C SER A 166 -38.39 -12.08 11.54
N THR A 167 -38.02 -12.03 10.26
CA THR A 167 -38.95 -12.29 9.14
C THR A 167 -39.10 -13.77 8.78
N THR A 168 -38.31 -14.66 9.39
CA THR A 168 -38.41 -16.11 9.15
C THR A 168 -38.89 -16.84 10.40
N TRP A 169 -37.98 -17.27 11.28
CA TRP A 169 -38.29 -17.94 12.55
C TRP A 169 -39.19 -17.09 13.46
N GLY A 170 -38.88 -15.79 13.61
CA GLY A 170 -39.65 -14.85 14.43
C GLY A 170 -41.07 -14.59 13.92
N ALA A 171 -41.30 -14.78 12.62
CA ALA A 171 -42.61 -14.69 11.98
C ALA A 171 -43.35 -16.04 11.90
N GLY A 172 -42.77 -17.12 12.46
CA GLY A 172 -43.32 -18.47 12.38
C GLY A 172 -43.15 -19.17 11.02
N ASN A 173 -42.44 -18.56 10.06
CA ASN A 173 -42.15 -19.19 8.77
C ASN A 173 -40.96 -20.16 8.91
N VAL A 174 -41.27 -21.40 9.30
CA VAL A 174 -40.32 -22.50 9.47
C VAL A 174 -39.54 -22.81 8.18
N ALA A 175 -40.18 -22.73 7.00
CA ALA A 175 -39.55 -23.05 5.73
C ALA A 175 -38.46 -22.02 5.36
N ALA A 176 -38.78 -20.72 5.40
CA ALA A 176 -37.79 -19.67 5.23
C ALA A 176 -36.77 -19.66 6.38
N GLY A 177 -37.16 -20.09 7.57
CA GLY A 177 -36.28 -20.23 8.73
C GLY A 177 -35.16 -21.24 8.48
N LEU A 178 -35.51 -22.45 8.02
CA LEU A 178 -34.53 -23.47 7.62
C LEU A 178 -33.60 -22.98 6.50
N ALA A 179 -34.15 -22.28 5.48
CA ALA A 179 -33.32 -21.68 4.44
C ALA A 179 -32.40 -20.55 4.95
N SER A 180 -32.78 -19.84 6.01
CA SER A 180 -31.97 -18.75 6.58
C SER A 180 -30.74 -19.24 7.35
N VAL A 181 -30.69 -20.51 7.79
CA VAL A 181 -29.55 -21.07 8.53
C VAL A 181 -28.24 -20.91 7.76
N VAL A 182 -28.25 -21.20 6.46
CA VAL A 182 -27.04 -21.14 5.61
C VAL A 182 -26.48 -19.71 5.48
N PRO A 183 -27.24 -18.68 5.07
CA PRO A 183 -26.72 -17.31 5.08
C PRO A 183 -26.36 -16.82 6.49
N GLN A 184 -27.08 -17.23 7.55
CA GLN A 184 -26.72 -16.89 8.94
C GLN A 184 -25.34 -17.43 9.35
N MET A 185 -24.98 -18.65 8.95
CA MET A 185 -23.64 -19.22 9.19
C MET A 185 -22.54 -18.41 8.51
N PHE A 186 -22.75 -18.02 7.25
CA PHE A 186 -21.79 -17.19 6.52
C PHE A 186 -21.68 -15.77 7.07
N LEU A 187 -22.79 -15.16 7.52
CA LEU A 187 -22.79 -13.88 8.22
C LEU A 187 -21.99 -13.94 9.53
N ALA A 188 -22.13 -15.02 10.30
CA ALA A 188 -21.34 -15.25 11.52
C ALA A 188 -19.84 -15.42 11.22
N GLN A 189 -19.48 -16.15 10.15
CA GLN A 189 -18.08 -16.28 9.71
C GLN A 189 -17.48 -14.94 9.28
N ALA A 190 -18.24 -14.10 8.58
CA ALA A 190 -17.82 -12.76 8.19
C ALA A 190 -17.57 -11.87 9.43
N ALA A 191 -18.51 -11.85 10.39
CA ALA A 191 -18.38 -11.10 11.63
C ALA A 191 -17.17 -11.54 12.46
N TRP A 192 -16.95 -12.86 12.60
CA TRP A 192 -15.78 -13.40 13.30
C TRP A 192 -14.47 -12.97 12.64
N SER A 193 -14.38 -13.03 11.32
CA SER A 193 -13.17 -12.66 10.56
C SER A 193 -12.84 -11.18 10.74
N LEU A 194 -13.85 -10.30 10.62
CA LEU A 194 -13.70 -8.85 10.81
C LEU A 194 -13.35 -8.47 12.27
N THR A 195 -13.97 -9.12 13.25
CA THR A 195 -13.66 -8.91 14.67
C THR A 195 -12.23 -9.37 15.00
N THR A 196 -11.80 -10.50 14.42
CA THR A 196 -10.44 -11.01 14.58
C THR A 196 -9.43 -10.05 13.98
N TRP A 197 -9.68 -9.50 12.78
CA TRP A 197 -8.85 -8.45 12.18
C TRP A 197 -8.73 -7.23 13.09
N GLN A 198 -9.86 -6.69 13.55
CA GLN A 198 -9.92 -5.47 14.35
C GLN A 198 -9.13 -5.59 15.66
N ASN A 199 -9.11 -6.78 16.26
CA ASN A 199 -8.40 -7.05 17.51
C ASN A 199 -6.92 -7.41 17.32
N SER A 200 -6.46 -7.71 16.10
CA SER A 200 -5.10 -8.23 15.85
C SER A 200 -4.20 -7.34 14.99
N ILE A 201 -4.74 -6.41 14.20
CA ILE A 201 -3.95 -5.61 13.25
C ILE A 201 -2.87 -4.75 13.92
N GLU A 202 -3.20 -3.99 14.97
CA GLU A 202 -2.22 -3.15 15.68
C GLU A 202 -1.19 -3.97 16.49
N PRO A 203 -1.56 -5.03 17.24
CA PRO A 203 -0.59 -5.97 17.81
C PRO A 203 0.36 -6.60 16.78
N ALA A 204 -0.13 -6.96 15.59
CA ALA A 204 0.69 -7.53 14.52
C ALA A 204 1.68 -6.51 13.94
N LYS A 205 1.24 -5.26 13.72
CA LYS A 205 2.12 -4.14 13.31
C LYS A 205 3.20 -3.86 14.36
N ALA A 206 2.83 -3.83 15.64
CA ALA A 206 3.78 -3.66 16.73
C ALA A 206 4.79 -4.83 16.82
N ALA A 207 4.36 -6.07 16.54
CA ALA A 207 5.27 -7.21 16.50
C ALA A 207 6.32 -7.09 15.38
N VAL A 208 5.96 -6.59 14.19
CA VAL A 208 6.93 -6.34 13.10
C VAL A 208 7.95 -5.27 13.52
N ALA A 209 7.48 -4.13 14.05
CA ALA A 209 8.37 -3.07 14.53
C ALA A 209 9.35 -3.52 15.63
N ASN A 210 8.86 -4.31 16.60
CA ASN A 210 9.64 -4.74 17.76
C ASN A 210 10.62 -5.89 17.46
N THR A 211 10.55 -6.51 16.28
CA THR A 211 11.38 -7.67 15.90
C THR A 211 12.47 -7.34 14.88
N VAL A 212 12.57 -6.09 14.43
CA VAL A 212 13.63 -5.61 13.53
C VAL A 212 15.01 -6.01 14.06
N GLY A 213 15.82 -6.63 13.21
CA GLY A 213 17.14 -7.13 13.57
C GLY A 213 17.17 -8.50 14.26
N VAL A 214 16.02 -9.15 14.49
CA VAL A 214 15.92 -10.52 15.02
C VAL A 214 15.27 -11.45 13.97
N PRO A 215 16.05 -12.00 13.01
CA PRO A 215 15.51 -12.49 11.73
C PRO A 215 14.35 -13.49 11.83
N VAL A 216 14.43 -14.48 12.72
CA VAL A 216 13.38 -15.51 12.86
C VAL A 216 12.10 -14.95 13.49
N ALA A 217 12.23 -14.12 14.54
CA ALA A 217 11.07 -13.48 15.17
C ALA A 217 10.38 -12.51 14.21
N HIS A 218 11.18 -11.82 13.39
CA HIS A 218 10.72 -10.87 12.39
C HIS A 218 9.94 -11.53 11.26
N GLN A 219 10.45 -12.64 10.70
CA GLN A 219 9.73 -13.43 9.69
C GLN A 219 8.40 -13.98 10.23
N LEU A 220 8.34 -14.39 11.50
CA LEU A 220 7.09 -14.81 12.15
C LEU A 220 6.10 -13.65 12.34
N ALA A 221 6.59 -12.46 12.71
CA ALA A 221 5.77 -11.26 12.82
C ALA A 221 5.20 -10.82 11.45
N GLN A 222 6.03 -10.80 10.41
CA GLN A 222 5.61 -10.55 9.02
C GLN A 222 4.54 -11.53 8.56
N LEU A 223 4.70 -12.84 8.84
CA LEU A 223 3.72 -13.87 8.50
C LEU A 223 2.40 -13.70 9.26
N SER A 224 2.46 -13.35 10.56
CA SER A 224 1.28 -13.07 11.38
C SER A 224 0.51 -11.84 10.88
N LEU A 225 1.23 -10.77 10.51
CA LEU A 225 0.65 -9.59 9.90
C LEU A 225 0.00 -9.92 8.55
N LEU A 226 0.69 -10.62 7.66
CA LEU A 226 0.13 -11.06 6.37
C LEU A 226 -1.15 -11.89 6.56
N GLY A 227 -1.18 -12.82 7.51
CA GLY A 227 -2.37 -13.58 7.87
C GLY A 227 -3.53 -12.69 8.33
N THR A 228 -3.23 -11.67 9.14
CA THR A 228 -4.21 -10.69 9.61
C THR A 228 -4.77 -9.85 8.45
N LEU A 229 -3.93 -9.34 7.56
CA LEU A 229 -4.33 -8.53 6.40
C LEU A 229 -5.30 -9.27 5.44
N MET A 230 -5.30 -10.60 5.45
CA MET A 230 -6.21 -11.41 4.62
C MET A 230 -7.60 -11.60 5.23
N LEU A 231 -7.81 -11.36 6.53
CA LEU A 231 -9.10 -11.59 7.22
C LEU A 231 -10.28 -10.78 6.64
N PRO A 232 -10.13 -9.50 6.25
CA PRO A 232 -11.17 -8.75 5.51
C PRO A 232 -11.57 -9.43 4.18
N THR A 233 -10.62 -10.07 3.49
CA THR A 233 -10.91 -10.82 2.25
C THR A 233 -11.71 -12.09 2.55
N VAL A 234 -11.39 -12.80 3.64
CA VAL A 234 -12.17 -13.96 4.11
C VAL A 234 -13.61 -13.55 4.46
N ALA A 235 -13.79 -12.41 5.13
CA ALA A 235 -15.12 -11.86 5.40
C ALA A 235 -15.90 -11.57 4.10
N GLY A 236 -15.25 -10.93 3.11
CA GLY A 236 -15.83 -10.67 1.80
C GLY A 236 -16.31 -11.93 1.07
N MET A 237 -15.53 -13.03 1.12
CA MET A 237 -15.93 -14.32 0.53
C MET A 237 -17.14 -14.93 1.25
N ALA A 238 -17.21 -14.83 2.58
CA ALA A 238 -18.36 -15.30 3.34
C ALA A 238 -19.63 -14.46 3.04
N LEU A 239 -19.50 -13.14 2.90
CA LEU A 239 -20.61 -12.26 2.50
C LEU A 239 -21.13 -12.54 1.08
N ASP A 240 -20.25 -12.91 0.15
CA ASP A 240 -20.66 -13.41 -1.17
C ASP A 240 -21.42 -14.74 -1.08
N ALA A 241 -20.97 -15.67 -0.24
CA ALA A 241 -21.65 -16.95 -0.02
C ALA A 241 -23.02 -16.79 0.67
N ALA A 242 -23.16 -15.85 1.60
CA ALA A 242 -24.45 -15.44 2.15
C ALA A 242 -25.37 -14.88 1.05
N THR A 243 -24.85 -13.98 0.21
CA THR A 243 -25.61 -13.39 -0.92
C THR A 243 -26.10 -14.44 -1.93
N LEU A 244 -25.29 -15.47 -2.20
CA LEU A 244 -25.65 -16.57 -3.10
C LEU A 244 -26.76 -17.48 -2.55
N THR A 245 -26.96 -17.52 -1.23
CA THR A 245 -27.92 -18.41 -0.56
C THR A 245 -29.21 -17.71 -0.13
N MET A 246 -29.21 -16.38 -0.01
CA MET A 246 -30.40 -15.55 0.24
C MET A 246 -31.61 -15.80 -0.71
N PRO A 247 -31.45 -16.10 -2.02
CA PRO A 247 -32.60 -16.38 -2.89
C PRO A 247 -33.49 -17.55 -2.41
N LEU A 248 -32.95 -18.52 -1.67
CA LEU A 248 -33.76 -19.60 -1.08
C LEU A 248 -34.70 -19.08 0.03
N VAL A 249 -34.24 -18.13 0.84
CA VAL A 249 -35.07 -17.47 1.86
C VAL A 249 -36.23 -16.71 1.19
N GLY A 250 -35.93 -16.05 0.07
CA GLY A 250 -36.95 -15.36 -0.73
C GLY A 250 -37.99 -16.32 -1.31
N LEU A 251 -37.53 -17.43 -1.92
CA LEU A 251 -38.38 -18.46 -2.52
C LEU A 251 -39.30 -19.15 -1.49
N LEU A 252 -38.86 -19.31 -0.25
CA LEU A 252 -39.63 -19.95 0.83
C LEU A 252 -40.49 -18.96 1.64
N GLY A 253 -40.76 -17.77 1.11
CA GLY A 253 -41.81 -16.87 1.60
C GLY A 253 -41.34 -15.62 2.34
N ALA A 254 -40.07 -15.22 2.20
CA ALA A 254 -39.57 -13.93 2.69
C ALA A 254 -38.83 -13.10 1.61
N PRO A 255 -39.44 -12.84 0.43
CA PRO A 255 -38.76 -12.21 -0.71
C PRO A 255 -38.28 -10.78 -0.44
N THR A 256 -39.08 -9.95 0.24
CA THR A 256 -38.69 -8.58 0.59
C THR A 256 -37.47 -8.57 1.50
N ALA A 257 -37.49 -9.37 2.57
CA ALA A 257 -36.38 -9.50 3.51
C ALA A 257 -35.11 -10.05 2.83
N ALA A 258 -35.24 -11.01 1.91
CA ALA A 258 -34.10 -11.51 1.13
C ALA A 258 -33.48 -10.44 0.22
N SER A 259 -34.29 -9.53 -0.35
CA SER A 259 -33.83 -8.41 -1.16
C SER A 259 -33.13 -7.33 -0.32
N GLU A 260 -33.70 -6.98 0.83
CA GLU A 260 -33.14 -5.99 1.76
C GLU A 260 -31.86 -6.51 2.43
N ALA A 261 -31.85 -7.76 2.89
CA ALA A 261 -30.68 -8.45 3.43
C ALA A 261 -29.52 -8.47 2.41
N LYS A 262 -29.81 -8.66 1.11
CA LYS A 262 -28.80 -8.58 0.06
C LYS A 262 -28.22 -7.17 -0.10
N GLY A 263 -29.04 -6.13 0.08
CA GLY A 263 -28.58 -4.74 0.11
C GLY A 263 -27.64 -4.48 1.30
N LEU A 264 -28.05 -4.88 2.51
CA LEU A 264 -27.24 -4.77 3.72
C LEU A 264 -25.92 -5.54 3.62
N VAL A 265 -25.92 -6.74 3.05
CA VAL A 265 -24.68 -7.53 2.83
C VAL A 265 -23.78 -6.91 1.76
N GLY A 266 -24.32 -6.32 0.71
CA GLY A 266 -23.53 -5.55 -0.26
C GLY A 266 -22.84 -4.34 0.38
N ALA A 267 -23.55 -3.62 1.26
CA ALA A 267 -22.98 -2.54 2.04
C ALA A 267 -21.93 -3.04 3.05
N ALA A 268 -22.24 -4.12 3.78
CA ALA A 268 -21.31 -4.74 4.73
C ALA A 268 -20.02 -5.22 4.05
N LYS A 269 -20.12 -5.79 2.85
CA LYS A 269 -18.95 -6.20 2.06
C LYS A 269 -18.08 -5.01 1.68
N THR A 270 -18.71 -3.93 1.22
CA THR A 270 -18.03 -2.69 0.83
C THR A 270 -17.32 -2.05 2.01
N ASN A 271 -17.99 -1.96 3.17
CA ASN A 271 -17.42 -1.36 4.39
C ASN A 271 -16.42 -2.29 5.11
N GLY A 272 -16.58 -3.61 4.98
CA GLY A 272 -15.68 -4.61 5.55
C GLY A 272 -14.40 -4.79 4.73
N GLN A 273 -14.35 -4.23 3.52
CA GLN A 273 -13.16 -4.27 2.68
C GLN A 273 -12.17 -3.15 3.06
N VAL A 274 -11.30 -3.46 4.02
CA VAL A 274 -10.22 -2.56 4.46
C VAL A 274 -9.01 -2.61 3.53
N TYR A 275 -8.77 -3.76 2.89
CA TYR A 275 -7.59 -4.00 2.08
C TYR A 275 -7.91 -4.52 0.68
N ALA A 276 -7.11 -4.08 -0.29
CA ALA A 276 -7.12 -4.62 -1.65
C ALA A 276 -5.69 -4.79 -2.16
N VAL A 277 -5.20 -6.04 -2.14
CA VAL A 277 -3.85 -6.41 -2.58
C VAL A 277 -3.82 -6.73 -4.08
N ARG A 278 -2.95 -6.07 -4.84
CA ARG A 278 -2.75 -6.28 -6.28
C ARG A 278 -1.30 -6.59 -6.60
N LEU A 279 -1.10 -7.38 -7.65
CA LEU A 279 0.23 -7.67 -8.18
C LEU A 279 0.76 -6.43 -8.92
N MET A 280 2.00 -6.08 -8.62
CA MET A 280 2.78 -5.06 -9.32
C MET A 280 3.96 -5.74 -10.01
N LYS A 281 4.41 -5.19 -11.15
CA LYS A 281 5.59 -5.66 -11.86
C LYS A 281 6.54 -4.51 -12.15
N THR A 282 7.77 -4.59 -11.65
CA THR A 282 8.84 -3.65 -11.98
C THR A 282 9.49 -4.04 -13.31
N VAL A 283 9.54 -3.10 -14.26
CA VAL A 283 10.20 -3.23 -15.57
C VAL A 283 11.40 -2.28 -15.63
N TYR A 284 12.48 -2.69 -16.30
CA TYR A 284 13.77 -1.97 -16.39
C TYR A 284 14.37 -1.52 -15.05
N THR A 285 14.06 -2.20 -13.95
CA THR A 285 14.39 -1.85 -12.55
C THR A 285 13.60 -0.67 -11.96
N THR A 286 12.93 0.18 -12.75
CA THR A 286 12.40 1.46 -12.24
C THR A 286 10.96 1.78 -12.62
N GLN A 287 10.29 0.96 -13.43
CA GLN A 287 8.95 1.25 -13.96
C GLN A 287 7.91 0.30 -13.35
N GLN A 288 7.05 0.80 -12.47
CA GLN A 288 6.08 -0.01 -11.72
C GLN A 288 4.81 -0.16 -12.56
N ILE A 289 4.48 -1.39 -12.93
CA ILE A 289 3.28 -1.65 -13.73
C ILE A 289 2.21 -2.27 -12.83
N VAL A 290 1.03 -1.65 -12.84
CA VAL A 290 -0.22 -2.22 -12.30
C VAL A 290 -1.23 -2.45 -13.43
N TYR A 291 -2.27 -3.23 -13.16
CA TYR A 291 -3.29 -3.58 -14.13
C TYR A 291 -4.65 -3.04 -13.70
N ILE A 292 -5.33 -2.31 -14.61
CA ILE A 292 -6.64 -1.68 -14.37
C ILE A 292 -7.61 -1.93 -15.52
N SER A 293 -8.91 -1.84 -15.25
CA SER A 293 -9.96 -1.66 -16.26
C SER A 293 -10.58 -0.27 -16.11
N VAL A 294 -10.84 0.41 -17.23
CA VAL A 294 -11.50 1.73 -17.25
C VAL A 294 -12.87 1.58 -17.88
N ASN A 295 -13.91 1.99 -17.16
CA ASN A 295 -15.31 1.86 -17.58
C ASN A 295 -15.74 0.45 -18.05
N GLY A 296 -15.20 -0.61 -17.43
CA GLY A 296 -15.46 -1.99 -17.85
C GLY A 296 -14.81 -2.39 -19.19
N GLY A 297 -13.81 -1.61 -19.65
CA GLY A 297 -12.93 -1.97 -20.75
C GLY A 297 -12.00 -3.15 -20.44
N PRO A 298 -11.10 -3.53 -21.37
CA PRO A 298 -10.10 -4.57 -21.12
C PRO A 298 -9.22 -4.21 -19.90
N VAL A 299 -8.73 -5.23 -19.19
CA VAL A 299 -7.70 -5.04 -18.16
C VAL A 299 -6.35 -4.82 -18.84
N VAL A 300 -5.69 -3.71 -18.52
CA VAL A 300 -4.50 -3.22 -19.23
C VAL A 300 -3.39 -2.72 -18.30
N PRO A 301 -2.12 -2.81 -18.72
CA PRO A 301 -0.97 -2.32 -17.94
C PRO A 301 -0.86 -0.79 -18.00
N VAL A 302 -0.71 -0.17 -16.83
CA VAL A 302 -0.41 1.27 -16.67
C VAL A 302 0.79 1.47 -15.76
N LEU A 303 1.57 2.52 -15.99
CA LEU A 303 2.66 2.94 -15.10
C LEU A 303 2.05 3.51 -13.82
N LEU A 304 2.52 3.06 -12.66
CA LEU A 304 2.17 3.62 -11.35
C LEU A 304 3.19 4.69 -10.97
N ASP A 305 2.69 5.92 -10.80
CA ASP A 305 3.52 7.13 -10.74
C ASP A 305 3.14 7.94 -9.50
N THR A 306 4.03 8.02 -8.51
CA THR A 306 3.81 8.87 -7.32
C THR A 306 4.13 10.35 -7.55
N GLY A 307 4.84 10.70 -8.63
CA GLY A 307 5.19 12.08 -9.01
C GLY A 307 4.07 12.86 -9.69
N SER A 308 3.03 12.19 -10.19
CA SER A 308 1.88 12.81 -10.85
C SER A 308 0.52 12.33 -10.28
N SER A 309 -0.59 12.82 -10.85
CA SER A 309 -1.94 12.52 -10.37
C SER A 309 -2.99 12.34 -11.47
N GLY A 310 -3.95 11.46 -11.17
CA GLY A 310 -5.05 11.10 -12.06
C GLY A 310 -4.62 10.07 -13.12
N LEU A 311 -5.55 9.69 -13.97
CA LEU A 311 -5.31 8.70 -15.03
C LEU A 311 -5.23 9.37 -16.39
N THR A 312 -4.16 9.09 -17.13
CA THR A 312 -4.06 9.33 -18.58
C THR A 312 -4.03 7.99 -19.30
N ILE A 313 -4.87 7.79 -20.32
CA ILE A 313 -4.98 6.50 -21.02
C ILE A 313 -5.34 6.67 -22.51
N ILE A 314 -4.87 5.72 -23.33
CA ILE A 314 -5.24 5.60 -24.75
C ILE A 314 -6.72 5.16 -24.91
N ASN A 315 -7.45 5.81 -25.82
CA ASN A 315 -8.90 5.68 -25.96
C ASN A 315 -9.39 4.24 -26.19
N LYS A 316 -8.67 3.47 -27.01
CA LYS A 316 -9.07 2.09 -27.37
C LYS A 316 -9.12 1.10 -26.19
N TYR A 317 -8.62 1.47 -25.02
CA TYR A 317 -8.67 0.65 -23.79
C TYR A 317 -9.74 1.11 -22.79
N VAL A 318 -10.44 2.21 -23.08
CA VAL A 318 -11.58 2.67 -22.29
C VAL A 318 -12.85 1.98 -22.77
N GLY A 319 -13.64 1.44 -21.85
CA GLY A 319 -14.97 0.91 -22.16
C GLY A 319 -15.87 2.01 -22.72
N GLN A 320 -16.35 1.84 -23.95
CA GLN A 320 -17.14 2.86 -24.65
C GLN A 320 -18.63 2.82 -24.30
N LYS A 321 -19.11 1.71 -23.70
CA LYS A 321 -20.49 1.57 -23.26
C LYS A 321 -20.74 2.46 -22.05
N ASP A 322 -21.80 3.27 -22.09
CA ASP A 322 -22.26 4.13 -21.00
C ASP A 322 -21.19 5.10 -20.44
N LEU A 323 -20.16 5.44 -21.24
CA LEU A 323 -19.03 6.30 -20.87
C LEU A 323 -19.42 7.76 -20.57
N GLY A 324 -20.64 8.17 -20.94
CA GLY A 324 -21.12 9.54 -20.84
C GLY A 324 -20.63 10.44 -21.98
N PRO A 325 -21.06 11.72 -22.00
CA PRO A 325 -20.57 12.71 -22.95
C PRO A 325 -19.09 13.07 -22.66
N PRO A 326 -18.33 13.51 -23.68
CA PRO A 326 -17.01 14.08 -23.47
C PRO A 326 -17.10 15.35 -22.62
N GLY A 327 -16.19 15.48 -21.66
CA GLY A 327 -16.02 16.67 -20.83
C GLY A 327 -15.04 17.68 -21.43
N GLU A 328 -14.34 18.40 -20.56
CA GLU A 328 -13.32 19.38 -20.93
C GLU A 328 -12.19 18.75 -21.76
N LYS A 329 -11.65 19.52 -22.71
CA LYS A 329 -10.45 19.19 -23.48
C LYS A 329 -9.27 20.02 -23.02
N GLY A 330 -8.08 19.45 -23.08
CA GLY A 330 -6.86 20.16 -22.72
C GLY A 330 -5.61 19.57 -23.35
N THR A 331 -4.47 20.15 -22.99
CA THR A 331 -3.14 19.60 -23.26
C THR A 331 -2.41 19.35 -21.94
N SER A 332 -1.56 18.34 -21.92
CA SER A 332 -0.70 18.02 -20.78
C SER A 332 0.57 17.33 -21.28
N GLY A 333 1.47 16.95 -20.38
CA GLY A 333 2.72 16.31 -20.73
C GLY A 333 3.32 15.53 -19.57
N TYR A 334 4.28 14.66 -19.91
CA TYR A 334 5.11 13.92 -18.96
C TYR A 334 6.58 14.06 -19.37
N GLY A 335 7.48 13.88 -18.41
CA GLY A 335 8.92 13.82 -18.62
C GLY A 335 9.67 15.06 -18.11
N ASP A 336 10.91 15.19 -18.55
CA ASP A 336 11.87 16.18 -18.06
C ASP A 336 12.52 16.99 -19.20
N SER A 337 13.63 17.67 -18.89
CA SER A 337 14.41 18.47 -19.85
C SER A 337 15.16 17.65 -20.91
N THR A 338 15.23 16.32 -20.77
CA THR A 338 15.96 15.40 -21.65
C THR A 338 15.03 14.54 -22.50
N ALA A 339 13.90 14.11 -21.94
CA ALA A 339 12.87 13.35 -22.64
C ALA A 339 11.49 13.74 -22.11
N SER A 340 10.64 14.29 -22.99
CA SER A 340 9.27 14.67 -22.65
C SER A 340 8.30 14.44 -23.79
N VAL A 341 7.01 14.40 -23.45
CA VAL A 341 5.89 14.34 -24.39
C VAL A 341 4.85 15.39 -24.03
N SER A 342 4.27 16.01 -25.05
CA SER A 342 3.05 16.81 -24.95
C SER A 342 1.93 16.11 -25.73
N TYR A 343 0.73 16.08 -25.17
CA TYR A 343 -0.43 15.39 -25.74
C TYR A 343 -1.73 16.17 -25.47
N SER A 344 -2.63 16.16 -26.45
CA SER A 344 -4.01 16.59 -26.28
C SER A 344 -4.85 15.45 -25.67
N TYR A 345 -5.85 15.81 -24.88
CA TYR A 345 -6.79 14.86 -24.28
C TYR A 345 -8.20 15.44 -24.19
N THR A 346 -9.17 14.53 -24.14
CA THR A 346 -10.56 14.78 -23.77
C THR A 346 -10.85 14.08 -22.44
N LYS A 347 -11.43 14.77 -21.46
CA LYS A 347 -11.82 14.15 -20.17
C LYS A 347 -13.11 13.36 -20.31
N TYR A 348 -13.23 12.26 -19.57
CA TYR A 348 -14.48 11.52 -19.39
C TYR A 348 -14.66 11.17 -17.92
N SER A 349 -15.84 11.46 -17.36
CA SER A 349 -16.15 11.16 -15.95
C SER A 349 -16.53 9.69 -15.82
N THR A 350 -15.60 8.85 -15.36
CA THR A 350 -15.81 7.40 -15.32
C THR A 350 -15.02 6.71 -14.20
N LYS A 351 -15.23 5.40 -14.04
CA LYS A 351 -14.66 4.58 -12.97
C LYS A 351 -13.44 3.81 -13.44
N VAL A 352 -12.51 3.60 -12.51
CA VAL A 352 -11.38 2.68 -12.67
C VAL A 352 -11.56 1.52 -11.70
N ASP A 353 -11.38 0.30 -12.20
CA ASP A 353 -11.44 -0.95 -11.44
C ASP A 353 -10.05 -1.59 -11.42
N PHE A 354 -9.48 -1.74 -10.23
CA PHE A 354 -8.22 -2.46 -10.00
C PHE A 354 -8.42 -3.98 -9.86
N GLY A 355 -9.64 -4.48 -10.10
CA GLY A 355 -10.12 -5.79 -9.72
C GLY A 355 -10.58 -5.84 -8.27
N GLY A 356 -11.10 -7.01 -7.85
CA GLY A 356 -11.26 -7.41 -6.44
C GLY A 356 -11.90 -6.37 -5.51
N GLY A 357 -12.94 -5.66 -5.96
CA GLY A 357 -13.71 -4.69 -5.16
C GLY A 357 -13.12 -3.28 -5.05
N ALA A 358 -11.87 -3.06 -5.47
CA ALA A 358 -11.25 -1.74 -5.50
C ALA A 358 -11.66 -1.00 -6.78
N VAL A 359 -12.85 -0.41 -6.74
CA VAL A 359 -13.44 0.37 -7.85
C VAL A 359 -13.68 1.80 -7.40
N THR A 360 -13.18 2.78 -8.12
CA THR A 360 -13.37 4.19 -7.76
C THR A 360 -14.82 4.66 -7.93
N ALA A 361 -15.18 5.73 -7.22
CA ALA A 361 -16.23 6.64 -7.69
C ALA A 361 -15.86 7.21 -9.09
N PRO A 362 -16.83 7.67 -9.90
CA PRO A 362 -16.52 8.31 -11.18
C PRO A 362 -15.68 9.57 -11.00
N PHE A 363 -14.67 9.75 -11.87
CA PHE A 363 -13.82 10.94 -11.91
C PHE A 363 -13.31 11.20 -13.32
N ASP A 364 -12.73 12.39 -13.52
CA ASP A 364 -12.17 12.82 -14.79
C ASP A 364 -10.93 12.00 -15.18
N VAL A 365 -11.13 11.03 -16.07
CA VAL A 365 -10.04 10.31 -16.75
C VAL A 365 -9.64 11.07 -18.01
N ARG A 366 -8.34 11.37 -18.17
CA ARG A 366 -7.80 11.98 -19.39
C ARG A 366 -7.64 10.92 -20.47
N VAL A 367 -8.49 10.97 -21.49
CA VAL A 367 -8.38 10.09 -22.66
C VAL A 367 -7.60 10.81 -23.74
N VAL A 368 -6.47 10.24 -24.16
CA VAL A 368 -5.57 10.85 -25.16
C VAL A 368 -6.30 10.97 -26.50
N ASP A 369 -6.26 12.15 -27.11
CA ASP A 369 -6.91 12.39 -28.40
C ASP A 369 -6.16 11.62 -29.53
N PRO A 370 -6.86 11.14 -30.58
CA PRO A 370 -6.26 10.34 -31.66
C PRO A 370 -5.03 10.95 -32.35
N SER A 371 -4.93 12.29 -32.39
CA SER A 371 -3.78 13.01 -32.94
C SER A 371 -2.51 12.89 -32.10
N SER A 372 -2.64 12.58 -30.80
CA SER A 372 -1.54 12.50 -29.84
C SER A 372 -1.20 11.09 -29.40
N GLU A 373 -2.05 10.09 -29.68
CA GLU A 373 -1.84 8.69 -29.24
C GLU A 373 -0.46 8.14 -29.66
N ALA A 374 -0.01 8.41 -30.89
CA ALA A 374 1.29 7.93 -31.37
C ALA A 374 2.47 8.51 -30.57
N SER A 375 2.45 9.82 -30.29
CA SER A 375 3.50 10.49 -29.49
C SER A 375 3.46 10.03 -28.03
N TYR A 376 2.26 9.96 -27.44
CA TYR A 376 2.09 9.48 -26.07
C TYR A 376 2.55 8.03 -25.90
N LEU A 377 2.24 7.16 -26.88
CA LEU A 377 2.76 5.78 -26.88
C LEU A 377 4.25 5.73 -27.14
N ASN A 378 4.82 6.53 -28.04
CA ASN A 378 6.28 6.51 -28.24
C ASN A 378 7.05 6.89 -26.96
N TYR A 379 6.47 7.74 -26.10
CA TYR A 379 7.00 8.03 -24.77
C TYR A 379 6.73 6.89 -23.76
N SER A 380 5.46 6.51 -23.56
CA SER A 380 5.06 5.57 -22.50
C SER A 380 5.38 4.10 -22.80
N ASN A 381 5.37 3.69 -24.07
CA ASN A 381 5.61 2.32 -24.52
C ASN A 381 7.07 2.03 -24.89
N ALA A 382 8.01 2.97 -24.78
CA ALA A 382 9.42 2.80 -25.14
C ALA A 382 10.09 1.67 -24.32
N GLY A 383 9.89 0.43 -24.75
CA GLY A 383 10.26 -0.80 -24.06
C GLY A 383 9.35 -1.21 -22.90
N VAL A 384 8.63 -0.29 -22.25
CA VAL A 384 7.92 -0.57 -20.98
C VAL A 384 6.62 -1.38 -21.16
N GLY A 385 5.88 -1.16 -22.25
CA GLY A 385 4.65 -1.92 -22.54
C GLY A 385 3.36 -1.40 -21.87
N VAL A 386 3.34 -0.16 -21.35
CA VAL A 386 2.16 0.44 -20.69
C VAL A 386 1.31 1.27 -21.67
N VAL A 387 0.01 1.38 -21.40
CA VAL A 387 -0.96 2.09 -22.26
C VAL A 387 -1.58 3.33 -21.62
N GLY A 388 -1.03 3.72 -20.48
CA GLY A 388 -1.45 4.86 -19.67
C GLY A 388 -0.52 5.07 -18.48
N THR A 389 -0.64 6.24 -17.85
CA THR A 389 0.07 6.63 -16.64
C THR A 389 -0.95 6.89 -15.55
N LEU A 390 -0.72 6.28 -14.38
CA LEU A 390 -1.58 6.28 -13.21
C LEU A 390 -0.90 7.09 -12.10
N GLY A 391 -1.16 8.38 -12.12
CA GLY A 391 -0.70 9.29 -11.08
C GLY A 391 -1.45 9.04 -9.76
N ILE A 392 -0.72 8.63 -8.73
CA ILE A 392 -1.23 8.42 -7.37
C ILE A 392 -0.71 9.45 -6.35
N GLY A 393 0.13 10.38 -6.77
CA GLY A 393 0.60 11.50 -5.95
C GLY A 393 -0.56 12.32 -5.39
N VAL A 394 -0.49 12.61 -4.09
CA VAL A 394 -1.43 13.45 -3.34
C VAL A 394 -1.27 14.94 -3.70
N ASN A 395 -2.17 15.78 -3.20
CA ASN A 395 -2.05 17.24 -3.15
C ASN A 395 -1.60 17.96 -4.45
N THR A 396 -2.15 17.56 -5.59
CA THR A 396 -1.82 18.15 -6.90
C THR A 396 -2.94 19.06 -7.42
N ALA A 397 -2.59 20.17 -8.07
CA ALA A 397 -3.56 21.04 -8.78
C ALA A 397 -4.41 20.35 -9.88
N SER A 398 -4.06 19.12 -10.29
CA SER A 398 -4.83 18.32 -11.25
C SER A 398 -6.12 17.71 -10.68
N GLY A 399 -6.37 17.83 -9.38
CA GLY A 399 -7.54 17.27 -8.69
C GLY A 399 -7.18 16.19 -7.66
N PRO A 400 -8.19 15.49 -7.10
CA PRO A 400 -7.95 14.45 -6.12
C PRO A 400 -7.18 13.28 -6.72
N THR A 401 -6.19 12.76 -5.99
CA THR A 401 -5.58 11.46 -6.33
C THR A 401 -6.65 10.39 -6.35
N MET A 402 -6.59 9.48 -7.33
CA MET A 402 -7.68 8.54 -7.56
C MET A 402 -7.81 7.49 -6.46
N THR A 403 -6.76 7.27 -5.66
CA THR A 403 -6.81 6.37 -4.50
C THR A 403 -7.79 6.92 -3.46
N ALA A 404 -7.85 8.24 -3.28
CA ALA A 404 -8.80 8.92 -2.40
C ALA A 404 -10.28 8.81 -2.85
N LEU A 405 -10.54 8.20 -4.02
CA LEU A 405 -11.88 7.96 -4.58
C LEU A 405 -12.33 6.49 -4.46
N LEU A 406 -11.54 5.63 -3.80
CA LEU A 406 -11.92 4.26 -3.49
C LEU A 406 -12.98 4.21 -2.35
N PRO A 407 -13.71 3.11 -2.18
CA PRO A 407 -14.74 3.00 -1.15
C PRO A 407 -14.16 2.64 0.23
N GLY A 408 -14.85 3.04 1.30
CA GLY A 408 -14.50 2.65 2.67
C GLY A 408 -13.11 3.14 3.10
N GLU A 409 -12.34 2.23 3.73
CA GLU A 409 -10.95 2.44 4.15
C GLU A 409 -9.92 2.14 3.04
N LEU A 410 -10.34 1.68 1.85
CA LEU A 410 -9.42 1.52 0.70
C LEU A 410 -8.84 2.85 0.20
N LYS A 411 -9.47 3.97 0.58
CA LYS A 411 -9.08 5.31 0.13
C LYS A 411 -8.00 5.96 0.97
N ASP A 412 -7.65 5.35 2.10
CA ASP A 412 -6.72 5.89 3.10
C ASP A 412 -5.32 6.07 2.52
N GLY A 413 -4.95 5.25 1.54
CA GLY A 413 -3.67 5.35 0.87
C GLY A 413 -3.34 4.09 0.07
N VAL A 414 -2.05 3.99 -0.27
CA VAL A 414 -1.54 2.86 -1.05
C VAL A 414 -0.10 2.53 -0.66
N LEU A 415 0.12 1.28 -0.22
CA LEU A 415 1.46 0.72 -0.06
C LEU A 415 1.97 0.27 -1.43
N MET A 416 3.20 0.65 -1.77
CA MET A 416 3.99 0.08 -2.85
C MET A 416 5.13 -0.74 -2.24
N TYR A 417 5.23 -2.02 -2.58
CA TYR A 417 6.34 -2.87 -2.15
C TYR A 417 6.89 -3.68 -3.33
N GLU A 418 8.06 -3.28 -3.83
CA GLU A 418 8.66 -3.88 -5.01
C GLU A 418 9.46 -5.16 -4.78
N ASN A 419 9.70 -5.89 -5.88
CA ASN A 419 10.76 -6.90 -6.03
C ASN A 419 10.77 -8.04 -4.98
N ILE A 420 9.62 -8.31 -4.36
CA ILE A 420 9.41 -9.39 -3.38
C ILE A 420 9.78 -10.75 -3.99
N ILE A 421 9.40 -10.98 -5.25
CA ILE A 421 9.74 -12.21 -6.00
C ILE A 421 10.22 -11.84 -7.41
N GLY A 422 11.53 -11.64 -7.56
CA GLY A 422 12.12 -11.21 -8.83
C GLY A 422 11.61 -9.82 -9.22
N PRO A 423 11.04 -9.61 -10.42
CA PRO A 423 10.45 -8.33 -10.82
C PRO A 423 9.04 -8.10 -10.26
N TYR A 424 8.49 -9.00 -9.46
CA TYR A 424 7.13 -8.91 -8.95
C TYR A 424 7.09 -8.39 -7.51
N GLY A 425 6.17 -7.45 -7.28
CA GLY A 425 5.87 -6.86 -5.98
C GLY A 425 4.36 -6.74 -5.76
N LEU A 426 3.98 -5.99 -4.74
CA LEU A 426 2.59 -5.77 -4.35
C LEU A 426 2.25 -4.29 -4.27
N VAL A 427 0.98 -3.99 -4.58
CA VAL A 427 0.31 -2.73 -4.28
C VAL A 427 -0.85 -3.05 -3.35
N VAL A 428 -0.95 -2.34 -2.22
CA VAL A 428 -1.99 -2.58 -1.22
C VAL A 428 -2.73 -1.28 -0.96
N PHE A 429 -3.97 -1.19 -1.45
CA PHE A 429 -4.89 -0.11 -1.07
C PHE A 429 -5.48 -0.41 0.31
N GLY A 430 -5.63 0.61 1.14
CA GLY A 430 -6.05 0.50 2.54
C GLY A 430 -5.27 1.44 3.46
N PRO A 431 -5.53 1.44 4.78
CA PRO A 431 -4.70 2.11 5.78
C PRO A 431 -3.29 1.50 5.78
N ASN A 432 -2.25 2.23 6.20
CA ASN A 432 -0.88 1.68 6.17
C ASN A 432 -0.80 0.35 6.97
N PRO A 433 -0.53 -0.79 6.30
CA PRO A 433 -0.48 -2.09 6.94
C PRO A 433 0.84 -2.30 7.71
N LEU A 434 1.87 -1.47 7.49
CA LEU A 434 3.19 -1.59 8.09
C LEU A 434 3.43 -0.50 9.16
N PRO A 435 4.42 -0.69 10.05
CA PRO A 435 4.91 0.37 10.91
C PRO A 435 5.86 1.31 10.15
N SER A 436 5.49 2.58 10.06
CA SER A 436 6.30 3.64 9.44
C SER A 436 7.56 3.95 10.24
N LYS A 437 8.72 3.95 9.60
CA LYS A 437 10.01 4.41 10.16
C LYS A 437 10.05 5.92 10.33
N GLY A 438 9.44 6.63 9.38
CA GLY A 438 9.39 8.08 9.26
C GLY A 438 8.72 8.46 7.94
N SER A 439 8.36 9.73 7.78
CA SER A 439 7.63 10.22 6.60
C SER A 439 8.14 11.57 6.11
N ILE A 440 7.84 11.85 4.84
CA ILE A 440 7.91 13.18 4.25
C ILE A 440 6.46 13.68 4.16
N SER A 441 6.15 14.80 4.80
CA SER A 441 4.82 15.41 4.75
C SER A 441 4.55 16.03 3.38
N GLY A 442 3.29 15.98 2.94
CA GLY A 442 2.88 16.35 1.60
C GLY A 442 3.09 15.22 0.58
N GLY A 443 2.97 15.59 -0.69
CA GLY A 443 3.22 14.77 -1.86
C GLY A 443 2.66 15.46 -3.10
N PRO A 444 3.09 15.08 -4.32
CA PRO A 444 4.35 14.39 -4.61
C PRO A 444 5.57 15.12 -4.04
N ILE A 445 5.44 16.43 -3.75
CA ILE A 445 6.49 17.31 -3.24
C ILE A 445 6.43 17.41 -1.72
N GLY A 446 7.58 17.26 -1.06
CA GLY A 446 7.74 17.54 0.36
C GLY A 446 9.18 17.96 0.72
N ASP A 447 9.37 18.33 1.98
CA ASP A 447 10.67 18.78 2.51
C ASP A 447 11.43 17.62 3.19
N PHE A 448 12.73 17.52 2.92
CA PHE A 448 13.61 16.50 3.47
C PHE A 448 15.06 16.99 3.52
N GLN A 449 15.94 16.25 4.19
CA GLN A 449 17.37 16.56 4.27
C GLN A 449 18.17 15.51 3.49
N VAL A 450 19.14 15.94 2.67
CA VAL A 450 20.06 15.03 1.95
C VAL A 450 21.47 15.20 2.46
N LYS A 451 22.12 14.08 2.77
CA LYS A 451 23.53 14.00 3.12
C LYS A 451 24.28 13.23 2.04
N ILE A 452 25.27 13.88 1.43
CA ILE A 452 26.24 13.25 0.53
C ILE A 452 27.48 12.86 1.33
N ASN A 453 27.90 11.60 1.18
CA ASN A 453 29.01 10.99 1.92
C ASN A 453 28.91 11.23 3.43
N ASP A 454 29.88 11.95 4.00
CA ASP A 454 29.97 12.30 5.42
C ASP A 454 29.83 13.81 5.70
N GLU A 455 29.37 14.58 4.70
CA GLU A 455 29.16 16.03 4.75
C GLU A 455 27.96 16.46 5.63
N THR A 456 27.74 17.76 5.82
CA THR A 456 26.55 18.25 6.54
C THR A 456 25.29 17.97 5.72
N PRO A 457 24.19 17.43 6.30
CA PRO A 457 22.91 17.33 5.61
C PRO A 457 22.40 18.71 5.15
N VAL A 458 21.88 18.79 3.92
CA VAL A 458 21.33 20.02 3.34
C VAL A 458 19.81 19.88 3.08
N PRO A 459 19.01 20.93 3.36
CA PRO A 459 17.57 20.88 3.18
C PRO A 459 17.19 20.98 1.71
N LEU A 460 16.24 20.16 1.28
CA LEU A 460 15.69 20.15 -0.07
C LEU A 460 14.16 20.01 -0.03
N ARG A 461 13.49 20.64 -1.01
CA ARG A 461 12.07 20.45 -1.31
C ARG A 461 11.93 19.77 -2.66
N GLY A 462 11.54 18.51 -2.68
CA GLY A 462 11.63 17.66 -3.87
C GLY A 462 10.50 16.64 -4.02
N ASN A 463 10.44 16.00 -5.19
CA ASN A 463 9.45 14.96 -5.50
C ASN A 463 9.88 13.60 -4.94
N VAL A 464 8.96 12.89 -4.28
CA VAL A 464 9.09 11.45 -4.01
C VAL A 464 8.34 10.69 -5.10
N ASP A 465 9.08 10.25 -6.11
CA ASP A 465 8.54 9.93 -7.44
C ASP A 465 9.04 8.58 -7.98
N SER A 466 8.16 7.58 -7.97
CA SER A 466 8.43 6.23 -8.52
C SER A 466 8.64 6.25 -10.05
N GLY A 467 7.95 7.14 -10.77
CA GLY A 467 8.09 7.33 -12.21
C GLY A 467 9.39 8.03 -12.62
N GLY A 468 10.03 8.75 -11.68
CA GLY A 468 11.26 9.52 -11.85
C GLY A 468 12.54 8.72 -12.13
N VAL A 469 12.44 7.44 -12.43
CA VAL A 469 13.54 6.54 -12.85
C VAL A 469 14.67 6.44 -11.81
N TRP A 470 15.74 7.22 -11.95
CA TRP A 470 16.88 7.28 -10.99
C TRP A 470 16.93 8.59 -10.19
N GLY A 471 15.99 9.51 -10.45
CA GLY A 471 15.91 10.78 -9.75
C GLY A 471 16.85 11.84 -10.31
N GLY A 472 16.82 13.01 -9.68
CA GLY A 472 17.60 14.19 -10.05
C GLY A 472 18.07 14.96 -8.83
N LEU A 473 19.29 15.49 -8.87
CA LEU A 473 19.94 16.19 -7.78
C LEU A 473 20.57 17.51 -8.28
N PRO A 474 20.51 18.63 -7.55
CA PRO A 474 21.21 19.84 -7.91
C PRO A 474 22.73 19.64 -7.90
N ASP A 475 23.43 20.29 -8.82
CA ASP A 475 24.89 20.37 -8.87
C ASP A 475 25.52 20.87 -7.56
N TRP A 476 24.93 21.87 -6.90
CA TRP A 476 25.42 22.37 -5.61
C TRP A 476 25.28 21.36 -4.45
N VAL A 477 24.35 20.41 -4.52
CA VAL A 477 24.22 19.32 -3.51
C VAL A 477 25.20 18.20 -3.84
N ALA A 478 25.40 17.91 -5.12
CA ALA A 478 26.34 16.87 -5.55
C ALA A 478 27.80 17.26 -5.27
N GLY A 479 28.14 18.54 -5.42
CA GLY A 479 29.47 19.08 -5.11
C GLY A 479 30.61 18.27 -5.74
N ASP A 480 31.65 18.02 -4.95
CA ASP A 480 32.80 17.20 -5.37
C ASP A 480 32.46 15.71 -5.56
N ALA A 481 31.26 15.23 -5.19
CA ALA A 481 30.82 13.87 -5.50
C ALA A 481 30.32 13.72 -6.96
N ALA A 482 30.23 14.80 -7.73
CA ALA A 482 29.84 14.78 -9.14
C ALA A 482 30.92 14.18 -10.08
N GLN A 483 30.48 13.49 -11.13
CA GLN A 483 31.26 12.97 -12.24
C GLN A 483 30.50 13.21 -13.56
N GLY A 484 30.62 14.42 -14.11
CA GLY A 484 29.73 14.87 -15.19
C GLY A 484 28.30 15.01 -14.66
N SER A 485 27.31 14.51 -15.40
CA SER A 485 25.89 14.56 -15.01
C SER A 485 25.44 13.46 -14.03
N LYS A 486 26.36 12.76 -13.35
CA LYS A 486 26.06 11.64 -12.43
C LYS A 486 26.96 11.69 -11.19
N LEU A 487 26.57 11.06 -10.10
CA LEU A 487 27.43 10.89 -8.92
C LEU A 487 28.52 9.84 -9.17
N LYS A 488 29.68 10.03 -8.53
CA LYS A 488 30.81 9.07 -8.54
C LYS A 488 30.38 7.71 -7.93
N PRO A 489 30.79 6.56 -8.50
CA PRO A 489 30.71 5.28 -7.81
C PRO A 489 31.38 5.31 -6.44
N GLY A 490 30.76 4.67 -5.44
CA GLY A 490 31.18 4.71 -4.03
C GLY A 490 30.59 5.86 -3.22
N THR A 491 30.00 6.89 -3.85
CA THR A 491 29.28 7.96 -3.13
C THR A 491 28.13 7.38 -2.32
N ARG A 492 28.06 7.71 -1.02
CA ARG A 492 26.91 7.40 -0.17
C ARG A 492 25.92 8.56 -0.25
N VAL A 493 24.63 8.24 -0.41
CA VAL A 493 23.54 9.21 -0.33
C VAL A 493 22.59 8.76 0.77
N SER A 494 22.31 9.65 1.71
CA SER A 494 21.41 9.38 2.84
C SER A 494 20.35 10.47 2.90
N VAL A 495 19.08 10.07 3.00
CA VAL A 495 17.94 10.99 3.02
C VAL A 495 17.20 10.85 4.34
N TYR A 496 16.91 11.98 4.97
CA TYR A 496 16.31 12.09 6.30
C TYR A 496 15.02 12.90 6.24
N THR A 497 14.21 12.82 7.30
CA THR A 497 13.10 13.74 7.58
C THR A 497 13.54 15.21 7.52
N ALA A 498 12.59 16.15 7.37
CA ALA A 498 12.88 17.58 7.25
C ALA A 498 13.70 18.16 8.43
N ASP A 499 13.51 17.62 9.64
CA ASP A 499 14.26 17.95 10.86
C ASP A 499 15.68 17.33 10.92
N GLY A 500 16.02 16.45 9.98
CA GLY A 500 17.30 15.73 9.91
C GLY A 500 17.46 14.60 10.94
N LEU A 501 16.45 14.32 11.77
CA LEU A 501 16.58 13.41 12.91
C LEU A 501 16.41 11.93 12.54
N ILE A 502 15.52 11.62 11.61
CA ILE A 502 15.20 10.24 11.22
C ILE A 502 15.75 9.96 9.83
N LEU A 503 16.70 9.03 9.73
CA LEU A 503 17.15 8.50 8.44
C LEU A 503 16.01 7.72 7.79
N LEU A 504 15.50 8.20 6.65
CA LEU A 504 14.47 7.51 5.87
C LEU A 504 15.12 6.34 5.12
N TYR A 505 16.03 6.64 4.19
CA TYR A 505 16.76 5.64 3.41
C TYR A 505 18.21 6.07 3.11
N THR A 506 19.06 5.09 2.79
CA THR A 506 20.45 5.33 2.39
C THR A 506 20.86 4.32 1.33
N TYR A 507 21.72 4.74 0.40
CA TYR A 507 22.27 3.88 -0.66
C TYR A 507 23.67 4.33 -1.04
N VAL A 508 24.39 3.46 -1.77
CA VAL A 508 25.73 3.74 -2.29
C VAL A 508 25.70 3.57 -3.80
N ILE A 509 26.25 4.54 -4.54
CA ILE A 509 26.30 4.52 -6.00
C ILE A 509 27.19 3.37 -6.46
N GLY A 510 26.62 2.43 -7.22
CA GLY A 510 27.37 1.32 -7.81
C GLY A 510 28.21 1.73 -9.04
N PRO A 511 29.01 0.82 -9.60
CA PRO A 511 29.79 1.07 -10.81
C PRO A 511 28.93 1.21 -12.09
N SER A 512 27.67 0.76 -12.05
CA SER A 512 26.69 1.02 -13.11
C SER A 512 26.15 2.46 -13.01
N LYS A 513 25.80 3.11 -14.14
CA LYS A 513 25.23 4.47 -14.22
C LYS A 513 23.84 4.68 -13.57
N LYS A 514 23.44 3.80 -12.65
CA LYS A 514 22.24 3.87 -11.81
C LYS A 514 22.47 4.89 -10.68
N SER A 515 22.41 6.16 -11.06
CA SER A 515 22.63 7.34 -10.21
C SER A 515 21.59 8.39 -10.61
N PRO A 516 21.16 9.27 -9.68
CA PRO A 516 20.45 10.50 -10.02
C PRO A 516 21.19 11.28 -11.11
N ASP A 517 20.43 11.94 -12.00
CA ASP A 517 20.98 12.96 -12.90
C ASP A 517 21.30 14.25 -12.14
N ILE A 518 22.51 14.75 -12.32
CA ILE A 518 22.94 16.02 -11.75
C ILE A 518 22.55 17.13 -12.73
N TYR A 519 21.72 18.06 -12.28
CA TYR A 519 21.28 19.20 -13.07
C TYR A 519 21.85 20.52 -12.55
N ASN A 520 22.13 21.44 -13.46
CA ASN A 520 22.60 22.79 -13.10
C ASN A 520 21.44 23.59 -12.52
N SER A 521 21.54 23.98 -11.25
CA SER A 521 20.43 24.65 -10.54
C SER A 521 20.16 26.09 -11.02
N GLN A 522 21.12 26.71 -11.72
CA GLN A 522 20.99 28.07 -12.25
C GLN A 522 20.24 28.11 -13.57
N THR A 523 20.35 27.06 -14.40
CA THR A 523 19.66 26.98 -15.70
C THR A 523 18.37 26.17 -15.65
N ALA A 524 18.27 25.18 -14.75
CA ALA A 524 17.08 24.35 -14.59
C ALA A 524 16.22 24.82 -13.40
N THR A 525 15.86 26.11 -13.40
CA THR A 525 15.20 26.79 -12.27
C THR A 525 13.80 26.27 -11.93
N SER A 526 13.15 25.54 -12.85
CA SER A 526 11.88 24.84 -12.62
C SER A 526 12.05 23.37 -12.18
N SER A 527 13.27 22.83 -12.18
CA SER A 527 13.56 21.46 -11.79
C SER A 527 13.73 21.35 -10.28
N ARG A 528 12.91 20.48 -9.65
CA ARG A 528 13.06 20.09 -8.25
C ARG A 528 13.91 18.83 -8.12
N PRO A 529 14.60 18.63 -6.98
CA PRO A 529 15.17 17.34 -6.63
C PRO A 529 14.10 16.25 -6.73
N ASN A 530 14.49 15.07 -7.18
CA ASN A 530 13.59 13.94 -7.42
C ASN A 530 14.26 12.67 -6.88
N THR A 531 13.56 11.87 -6.07
CA THR A 531 14.14 10.64 -5.51
C THR A 531 14.37 9.54 -6.54
N GLY A 532 13.62 9.59 -7.65
CA GLY A 532 13.39 8.46 -8.54
C GLY A 532 12.84 7.25 -7.80
N ASN A 533 12.99 6.10 -8.43
CA ASN A 533 12.51 4.84 -7.87
C ASN A 533 13.41 4.26 -6.75
N ILE A 534 14.46 4.97 -6.36
CA ILE A 534 15.47 4.46 -5.41
C ILE A 534 14.86 4.05 -4.05
N PRO A 535 14.04 4.86 -3.36
CA PRO A 535 13.43 4.43 -2.09
C PRO A 535 12.54 3.19 -2.24
N PHE A 536 11.75 3.10 -3.32
CA PHE A 536 10.84 1.97 -3.58
C PHE A 536 11.58 0.65 -3.88
N GLN A 537 12.83 0.72 -4.36
CA GLN A 537 13.72 -0.45 -4.50
C GLN A 537 14.31 -0.91 -3.15
N LEU A 538 14.41 -0.02 -2.16
CA LEU A 538 15.07 -0.29 -0.87
C LEU A 538 14.11 -0.86 0.19
N GLY A 539 12.81 -0.60 0.05
CA GLY A 539 11.79 -1.09 0.96
C GLY A 539 10.38 -0.64 0.56
N PRO A 540 9.36 -1.02 1.34
CA PRO A 540 8.01 -0.53 1.13
C PRO A 540 7.89 0.97 1.40
N VAL A 541 7.05 1.61 0.59
CA VAL A 541 6.70 3.02 0.70
C VAL A 541 5.18 3.15 0.64
N TYR A 542 4.58 3.83 1.61
CA TYR A 542 3.14 4.07 1.68
C TYR A 542 2.80 5.52 1.38
N ILE A 543 1.90 5.74 0.42
CA ILE A 543 1.36 7.06 0.09
C ILE A 543 0.06 7.24 0.88
N ASP A 544 0.08 8.17 1.83
CA ASP A 544 -1.03 8.46 2.74
C ASP A 544 -1.93 9.58 2.21
N ASN A 545 -3.23 9.30 2.11
CA ASN A 545 -4.29 10.26 1.84
C ASN A 545 -5.01 10.71 3.14
N GLY A 546 -4.72 10.08 4.27
CA GLY A 546 -5.47 10.22 5.53
C GLY A 546 -4.99 11.35 6.45
N THR A 547 -3.96 12.12 6.08
CA THR A 547 -3.33 13.09 6.99
C THR A 547 -4.32 14.17 7.49
N PRO A 548 -4.22 14.61 8.77
CA PRO A 548 -5.14 15.62 9.31
C PRO A 548 -5.11 16.98 8.60
N ASP A 549 -3.96 17.35 8.02
CA ASP A 549 -3.78 18.57 7.21
C ASP A 549 -4.25 18.40 5.75
N ARG A 550 -4.55 17.16 5.34
CA ARG A 550 -5.03 16.76 4.01
C ARG A 550 -4.06 17.07 2.86
N LEU A 551 -2.79 17.31 3.18
CA LEU A 551 -1.71 17.42 2.19
C LEU A 551 -1.15 16.04 1.81
N GLY A 552 -1.53 14.99 2.55
CA GLY A 552 -1.01 13.64 2.46
C GLY A 552 0.41 13.52 3.00
N ALA A 553 0.97 12.31 2.93
CA ALA A 553 2.36 12.05 3.32
C ALA A 553 2.93 10.86 2.54
N THR A 554 4.25 10.77 2.44
CA THR A 554 4.95 9.57 1.98
C THR A 554 5.70 8.94 3.15
N HIS A 555 5.26 7.75 3.56
CA HIS A 555 5.85 6.96 4.64
C HIS A 555 6.87 5.96 4.11
N PHE A 556 7.98 5.84 4.82
CA PHE A 556 9.02 4.87 4.53
C PHE A 556 8.91 3.78 5.59
N ASP A 557 8.47 2.59 5.18
CA ASP A 557 8.02 1.59 6.14
C ASP A 557 9.12 0.62 6.56
N ILE A 558 8.98 0.13 7.79
CA ILE A 558 9.77 -0.97 8.32
C ILE A 558 9.13 -2.26 7.78
N TRP A 559 9.94 -3.08 7.10
CA TRP A 559 9.56 -4.41 6.65
C TRP A 559 10.43 -5.48 7.27
#